data_AF-A0A7D5R663-F1
#
_entry.id   AF-A0A7D5R663-F1
#
_cell.length_a   1.000
_cell.length_b   1.000
_cell.length_c   1.000
_cell.angle_alpha   90.00
_cell.angle_beta   90.00
_cell.angle_gamma   90.00
#
_symmetry.space_group_name_H-M   'P 1'
#
loop_
_entity.id
_entity.type
_entity.pdbx_description
1 polymer ?
#
loop_
_entity_poly.entity_id
_entity_poly.type
_entity_poly.pdbx_seq_one_letter_code
_entity_poly.pdbx_strand_id
1 'polypeptide(L)' 'MNEIFVYCKTCNKKVKAVILTKHDEEYDEVTGSRKLYGMVRILQHNIGFRKNCEDTSQIKAIVESDSKDDNGVMV' A
#
# COMPACT_ATOMS: atom_id res chain seq x y z
N MET A 1 4.93 -7.01 13.06
CA MET A 1 4.02 -7.16 11.90
C MET A 1 4.34 -6.01 10.95
N ASN A 2 4.66 -6.30 9.69
CA ASN A 2 5.08 -5.26 8.75
C ASN A 2 3.83 -4.54 8.19
N GLU A 3 3.43 -3.47 8.87
CA GLU A 3 2.38 -2.57 8.41
C GLU A 3 2.96 -1.57 7.41
N ILE A 4 2.25 -1.33 6.31
CA ILE A 4 2.58 -0.29 5.33
C ILE A 4 1.39 0.63 5.10
N PHE A 5 1.62 1.70 4.35
CA PHE A 5 0.56 2.56 3.87
C PHE A 5 0.35 2.36 2.38
N VAL A 6 -0.91 2.26 1.97
CA VAL A 6 -1.33 2.17 0.56
C VAL A 6 -2.52 3.10 0.33
N TYR A 7 -2.86 3.34 -0.94
CA TYR A 7 -4.11 4.00 -1.27
C TYR A 7 -5.24 2.98 -1.39
N CYS A 8 -6.32 3.19 -0.64
CA CYS A 8 -7.53 2.37 -0.76
C CYS A 8 -8.15 2.60 -2.14
N LYS A 9 -8.44 1.52 -2.88
CA LYS A 9 -9.03 1.62 -4.21
C LYS A 9 -10.46 2.15 -4.21
N THR A 10 -11.18 2.00 -3.10
CA THR A 10 -12.57 2.47 -2.97
C THR A 10 -12.67 3.98 -2.71
N CYS A 11 -11.77 4.55 -1.89
CA CYS A 11 -11.89 5.94 -1.45
C CYS A 11 -10.67 6.81 -1.75
N ASN A 12 -9.61 6.22 -2.34
CA ASN A 12 -8.35 6.86 -2.70
C ASN A 12 -7.63 7.58 -1.55
N LYS A 13 -7.93 7.19 -0.31
CA LYS A 13 -7.25 7.71 0.88
C LYS A 13 -6.06 6.84 1.23
N LYS A 14 -5.07 7.44 1.89
CA LYS A 14 -3.98 6.73 2.54
C LYS A 14 -4.53 5.89 3.69
N VAL A 15 -4.27 4.59 3.67
CA VAL A 15 -4.77 3.62 4.65
C VAL A 15 -3.66 2.69 5.09
N LYS A 16 -3.79 2.16 6.30
CA LYS A 16 -2.88 1.10 6.77
C LYS A 16 -3.24 -0.22 6.10
N ALA A 17 -2.22 -0.97 5.72
CA ALA A 17 -2.35 -2.32 5.22
C ALA A 17 -1.29 -3.21 5.88
N VAL A 18 -1.61 -4.50 5.99
CA VAL A 18 -0.69 -5.52 6.52
C VAL A 18 -0.15 -6.32 5.35
N ILE A 19 1.17 -6.51 5.30
CA ILE A 19 1.80 -7.36 4.29
C ILE A 19 1.46 -8.82 4.59
N LEU A 20 0.84 -9.49 3.62
CA LEU A 20 0.52 -10.92 3.68
C LEU A 20 1.65 -11.75 3.07
N THR A 21 2.10 -11.35 1.88
CA THR A 21 3.19 -12.00 1.15
C THR A 21 4.07 -10.95 0.48
N LYS A 22 5.36 -11.24 0.36
CA LYS A 22 6.30 -10.49 -0.48
C LYS A 22 6.54 -11.32 -1.74
N HIS A 23 6.51 -10.67 -2.89
CA HIS A 23 6.82 -11.24 -4.21
C HIS A 23 8.19 -10.74 -4.68
N ASP A 24 8.53 -11.04 -5.93
CA ASP A 24 9.83 -10.70 -6.50
C ASP A 24 10.08 -9.20 -6.60
N GLU A 25 11.35 -8.84 -6.46
CA GLU A 25 11.88 -7.50 -6.65
C GLU A 25 11.88 -7.16 -8.14
N GLU A 26 11.22 -6.07 -8.50
CA GLU A 26 11.22 -5.54 -9.87
C GLU A 26 12.07 -4.25 -9.88
N TYR A 27 13.03 -4.16 -10.79
CA TYR A 27 13.78 -2.93 -11.04
C TYR A 27 13.00 -2.05 -12.01
N ASP A 28 12.61 -0.86 -11.55
CA ASP A 28 11.89 0.11 -12.38
C ASP A 28 12.92 0.98 -13.11
N GLU A 29 13.15 0.70 -14.40
CA GLU A 29 14.13 1.41 -15.23
C GLU A 29 13.81 2.91 -15.42
N VAL A 30 12.54 3.31 -15.26
CA VAL A 30 12.09 4.69 -15.45
C VAL A 30 12.44 5.54 -14.23
N THR A 31 12.30 4.98 -13.04
CA THR A 31 12.60 5.67 -11.77
C THR A 31 13.98 5.33 -11.21
N GLY A 32 14.67 4.34 -11.78
CA GLY A 32 16.00 3.89 -11.34
C GLY A 32 15.99 3.28 -9.93
N SER A 33 14.83 2.83 -9.45
CA SER A 33 14.66 2.31 -8.10
C SER A 33 14.20 0.85 -8.10
N ARG A 34 14.55 0.14 -7.04
CA ARG A 34 14.08 -1.22 -6.80
C ARG A 34 12.75 -1.17 -6.07
N LYS A 35 11.76 -1.90 -6.58
CA LYS A 35 10.43 -1.98 -6.02
C LYS A 35 10.12 -3.43 -5.70
N LEU A 36 9.89 -3.71 -4.42
CA LEU A 36 9.40 -5.01 -3.99
C LEU A 36 7.88 -4.97 -3.97
N TYR A 37 7.25 -5.83 -4.76
CA TYR A 37 5.80 -5.98 -4.71
C TYR A 37 5.39 -7.05 -3.72
N GLY A 38 4.18 -6.93 -3.18
CA GLY A 38 3.61 -7.91 -2.27
C GLY A 38 2.09 -7.84 -2.28
N MET A 39 1.45 -8.91 -1.77
CA MET A 39 0.03 -8.85 -1.45
C MET A 39 -0.13 -8.27 -0.07
N VAL A 40 -0.98 -7.25 0.03
CA VAL A 40 -1.30 -6.59 1.29
C VAL A 40 -2.80 -6.61 1.51
N ARG A 41 -3.19 -6.74 2.77
CA ARG A 41 -4.59 -6.63 3.19
C ARG A 41 -4.84 -5.24 3.74
N ILE A 42 -5.79 -4.52 3.16
CA ILE A 42 -6.22 -3.23 3.68
C ILE A 42 -6.89 -3.44 5.05
N LEU A 43 -6.55 -2.58 6.01
CA LEU A 43 -7.26 -2.53 7.29
C LEU A 43 -8.44 -1.56 7.17
N GLN A 44 -9.58 -1.98 7.73
CA GLN A 44 -10.77 -1.14 7.82
C GLN A 44 -10.40 0.22 8.42
N HIS A 45 -10.80 1.31 7.78
CA HIS A 45 -10.37 2.66 8.15
C HIS A 45 -11.51 3.67 8.01
N ASN A 46 -11.39 4.82 8.69
CA ASN A 46 -12.44 5.85 8.64
C ASN A 46 -12.39 6.68 7.35
N ILE A 47 -13.56 7.11 6.86
CA ILE A 47 -13.69 8.06 5.74
C ILE A 47 -14.32 9.35 6.26
N GLY A 48 -13.49 10.31 6.68
CA GLY A 48 -14.01 11.61 7.16
C GLY A 48 -14.95 11.45 8.35
N PHE A 49 -16.15 12.05 8.28
CA PHE A 49 -17.16 11.99 9.35
C PHE A 49 -18.07 10.74 9.31
N ARG A 50 -17.94 9.84 8.33
CA ARG A 50 -18.76 8.62 8.22
C ARG A 50 -18.03 7.37 8.72
N LYS A 51 -18.83 6.44 9.27
CA LYS A 51 -18.40 5.11 9.73
C LYS A 51 -17.74 4.33 8.58
N ASN A 52 -16.45 4.09 8.75
CA ASN A 52 -15.60 3.03 8.25
C ASN A 52 -15.76 2.58 6.77
N CYS A 53 -14.71 2.72 5.97
CA CYS A 53 -14.49 1.94 4.74
C CYS A 53 -14.23 0.48 5.13
N GLU A 54 -15.19 -0.40 4.85
CA GLU A 54 -15.07 -1.84 5.12
C GLU A 54 -14.22 -2.59 4.09
N ASP A 55 -13.57 -1.86 3.18
CA ASP A 55 -12.67 -2.45 2.20
C ASP A 55 -11.46 -3.06 2.92
N THR A 56 -11.52 -4.38 3.11
CA THR A 56 -10.42 -5.20 3.62
C THR A 56 -9.86 -6.10 2.53
N SER A 57 -10.01 -5.67 1.27
CA SER A 57 -9.54 -6.40 0.10
C SER A 57 -8.03 -6.63 0.18
N GLN A 58 -7.60 -7.72 -0.46
CA GLN A 58 -6.20 -7.98 -0.69
C GLN A 58 -5.81 -7.39 -2.04
N ILE A 59 -4.74 -6.60 -2.09
CA ILE A 59 -4.27 -5.95 -3.31
C ILE A 59 -2.77 -6.17 -3.49
N LYS A 60 -2.31 -6.24 -4.74
CA LYS A 60 -0.88 -6.10 -5.08
C LYS A 60 -0.50 -4.64 -4.82
N ALA A 61 0.52 -4.42 -4.00
CA ALA A 61 1.07 -3.11 -3.69
C ALA A 61 2.60 -3.18 -3.55
N ILE A 62 3.25 -2.02 -3.61
CA ILE A 62 4.67 -1.90 -3.31
C ILE A 62 4.83 -2.00 -1.79
N VAL A 63 5.61 -2.98 -1.33
CA VAL A 63 5.84 -3.28 0.08
C VAL A 63 7.21 -2.81 0.57
N GLU A 64 8.16 -2.62 -0.36
CA GLU A 64 9.43 -1.94 -0.13
C GLU A 64 9.81 -1.15 -1.39
N SER A 65 10.26 0.08 -1.19
CA SER A 65 10.83 0.96 -2.22
C SER A 65 11.77 1.93 -1.53
N ASP A 66 12.81 2.36 -2.23
CA ASP A 66 13.72 3.42 -1.79
C ASP A 66 13.03 4.80 -1.81
N SER A 67 11.85 4.90 -2.42
CA SER A 67 11.10 6.13 -2.62
C SER A 67 9.70 6.06 -2.00
N LYS A 68 9.27 7.20 -1.46
CA LYS A 68 7.90 7.43 -0.96
C LYS A 68 7.38 8.73 -1.53
N ASP A 69 6.07 8.80 -1.75
CA ASP A 69 5.40 10.05 -2.11
C ASP A 69 5.29 11.00 -0.90
N ASP A 70 4.76 12.21 -1.14
CA ASP A 70 4.55 13.22 -0.11
C ASP A 70 3.61 12.76 1.03
N ASN A 71 2.81 11.72 0.78
CA ASN A 71 1.94 11.10 1.77
C ASN A 71 2.62 9.92 2.48
N GLY A 72 3.87 9.60 2.19
CA GLY A 72 4.62 8.49 2.80
C GLY A 72 4.16 7.11 2.34
N VAL A 73 3.43 7.02 1.22
CA VAL A 73 3.12 5.77 0.52
C VAL A 73 4.28 5.42 -0.40
N MET A 74 4.65 4.15 -0.47
CA MET A 74 5.76 3.69 -1.32
C MET A 74 5.39 3.84 -2.80
N VAL A 75 6.32 4.39 -3.58
CA VAL A 75 6.16 4.65 -5.03
C VAL A 75 7.37 4.21 -5.84
#